data_AF-Q9HJK4-F1
#
_entry.id   AF-Q9HJK4-F1
#
_cell.length_a   1.000
_cell.length_b   1.000
_cell.length_c   1.000
_cell.angle_alpha   90.00
_cell.angle_beta   90.00
_cell.angle_gamma   90.00
#
_symmetry.space_group_name_H-M   'P 1'
#
loop_
_entity.id
_entity.type
_entity.pdbx_description
1 polymer ?
#
loop_
_entity_poly.entity_id
_entity_poly.type
_entity_poly.pdbx_seq_one_letter_code
_entity_poly.pdbx_strand_id
1 'polypeptide(L)' 'MNKYLALAAVILFFIAVIVPVLMMSGTFIPVSQNITFYGYDIFNQYVVPFELISVVIVGAVLGVMYVAKGDE' A
#
# COMPACT_ATOMS: atom_id res chain seq x y z
N MET A 1 21.55 -11.13 -4.28
CA MET A 1 20.73 -9.92 -4.47
C MET A 1 21.66 -8.74 -4.74
N ASN A 2 21.46 -7.98 -5.81
CA ASN A 2 22.31 -6.83 -6.11
C ASN A 2 21.99 -5.69 -5.13
N LYS A 3 22.93 -5.40 -4.22
CA LYS A 3 22.79 -4.40 -3.15
C LYS A 3 22.41 -3.00 -3.66
N TYR A 4 22.85 -2.64 -4.87
CA TYR A 4 22.53 -1.35 -5.46
C TYR A 4 21.09 -1.29 -6.00
N LEU A 5 20.60 -2.39 -6.57
CA LEU A 5 19.20 -2.50 -7.01
C LEU A 5 18.24 -2.54 -5.83
N ALA A 6 18.60 -3.24 -4.75
CA ALA A 6 17.81 -3.29 -3.53
C ALA A 6 17.71 -1.90 -2.87
N LEU A 7 18.82 -1.17 -2.79
CA LEU A 7 18.84 0.21 -2.27
C LEU A 7 17.97 1.14 -3.12
N ALA A 8 18.07 1.05 -4.45
CA ALA A 8 17.25 1.84 -5.36
C ALA A 8 15.75 1.58 -5.18
N ALA A 9 15.35 0.30 -5.02
CA ALA A 9 13.96 -0.08 -4.78
C ALA A 9 13.42 0.46 -3.44
N VAL A 10 14.23 0.42 -2.38
CA VAL A 10 13.87 0.97 -1.06
C VAL A 10 13.67 2.48 -1.13
N ILE A 11 14.58 3.21 -1.79
CA ILE A 11 14.47 4.66 -1.97
C ILE A 11 13.20 5.01 -2.75
N LEU A 12 12.93 4.29 -3.85
CA LEU A 12 11.72 4.49 -4.64
C LEU A 12 10.44 4.23 -3.84
N PHE A 13 10.42 3.18 -3.02
CA PHE A 13 9.30 2.89 -2.13
C PHE A 13 9.03 4.04 -1.16
N PHE A 14 10.07 4.54 -0.48
CA PHE A 14 9.91 5.64 0.46
C PHE A 14 9.46 6.94 -0.22
N ILE A 15 9.98 7.27 -1.40
CA ILE A 15 9.51 8.44 -2.16
C ILE A 15 8.04 8.30 -2.56
N ALA A 16 7.66 7.13 -3.08
CA ALA A 16 6.29 6.86 -3.51
C ALA A 16 5.28 6.90 -2.35
N VAL A 17 5.71 6.64 -1.11
CA VAL A 17 4.85 6.65 0.08
C VAL A 17 4.88 8.00 0.81
N ILE A 18 6.06 8.56 1.06
CA ILE A 18 6.21 9.78 1.88
C ILE A 18 5.67 11.00 1.15
N VAL A 19 5.89 11.13 -0.16
CA VAL A 19 5.46 12.32 -0.91
C VAL A 19 3.92 12.47 -0.88
N PRO A 20 3.11 11.44 -1.19
CA PRO A 20 1.66 11.53 -1.05
C PRO A 20 1.20 11.83 0.39
N VAL A 21 1.86 11.24 1.39
CA VAL A 21 1.52 11.45 2.81
C VAL A 21 1.76 12.90 3.22
N LEU A 22 2.89 13.50 2.85
CA LEU A 22 3.19 14.91 3.15
C LEU A 22 2.31 15.88 2.36
N MET A 23 1.88 15.49 1.16
CA MET A 23 0.96 16.28 0.33
C MET A 23 -0.50 16.14 0.77
N MET A 24 -0.82 15.17 1.64
CA MET A 24 -2.18 14.92 2.11
C MET A 24 -2.62 16.07 3.02
N SER A 25 -3.40 16.98 2.46
CA SER A 25 -4.00 18.11 3.17
C SER A 25 -5.20 17.59 3.97
N GLY A 26 -4.92 17.10 5.17
CA GLY A 26 -5.93 16.64 6.12
C GLY A 26 -6.01 17.55 7.34
N THR A 27 -7.21 17.78 7.86
CA THR A 27 -7.39 18.31 9.22
C THR A 27 -7.72 17.13 10.14
N PHE A 28 -7.22 17.13 11.37
CA PHE A 28 -7.64 16.16 12.39
C PHE A 28 -9.04 16.46 12.97
N ILE A 29 -9.76 17.41 12.37
CA ILE A 29 -11.13 17.73 12.72
C ILE A 29 -12.00 16.63 12.11
N PRO A 30 -12.76 15.87 12.91
CA PRO A 30 -13.64 14.83 12.37
C PRO A 30 -14.65 15.45 11.41
N VAL A 31 -14.55 15.08 10.13
CA VAL A 31 -15.55 15.44 9.11
C VAL A 31 -16.54 14.29 8.95
N SER A 32 -17.76 14.60 8.53
CA SER A 32 -18.75 13.56 8.22
C SER A 32 -18.22 12.64 7.12
N GLN A 33 -18.07 11.35 7.42
CA GLN A 33 -17.69 10.36 6.43
C GLN A 33 -18.93 9.78 5.75
N ASN A 34 -18.91 9.75 4.42
CA ASN A 34 -19.95 9.11 3.63
C ASN A 34 -19.44 7.78 3.09
N ILE A 35 -19.78 6.70 3.79
CA ILE A 35 -19.33 5.34 3.46
C ILE A 35 -19.83 4.93 2.06
N THR A 36 -21.03 5.35 1.68
CA THR A 36 -21.60 5.08 0.34
C THR A 36 -20.75 5.73 -0.76
N PHE A 37 -20.31 6.97 -0.54
CA PHE A 37 -19.45 7.68 -1.48
C PHE A 37 -18.08 6.99 -1.63
N TYR A 38 -17.44 6.64 -0.51
CA TYR A 38 -16.16 5.91 -0.56
C TYR A 38 -16.29 4.53 -1.20
N GLY A 39 -17.37 3.80 -0.93
CA GLY A 39 -17.65 2.53 -1.58
C GLY A 39 -17.76 2.67 -3.10
N TYR A 40 -18.45 3.71 -3.58
CA TYR A 40 -18.54 4.00 -5.00
C TYR A 40 -17.17 4.32 -5.62
N ASP A 41 -16.38 5.20 -4.99
CA ASP A 41 -15.07 5.61 -5.50
C ASP A 41 -14.08 4.45 -5.56
N ILE A 42 -14.09 3.55 -4.57
CA ILE A 42 -13.24 2.34 -4.55
C ILE A 42 -13.48 1.47 -5.78
N PHE A 43 -14.75 1.23 -6.13
CA PHE A 43 -15.11 0.34 -7.23
C PHE A 43 -15.22 1.04 -8.60
N ASN A 44 -15.13 2.36 -8.64
CA ASN A 44 -15.16 3.13 -9.88
C ASN A 44 -13.80 3.73 -10.22
N GLN A 45 -13.37 4.76 -9.47
CA GLN A 45 -12.14 5.50 -9.75
C GLN A 45 -10.89 4.72 -9.32
N TYR A 46 -10.95 3.97 -8.23
CA TYR A 46 -9.80 3.32 -7.61
C TYR A 46 -9.79 1.79 -7.77
N VAL A 47 -10.54 1.27 -8.75
CA VAL A 47 -10.65 -0.19 -8.97
C VAL A 47 -9.28 -0.85 -9.19
N VAL A 48 -8.42 -0.24 -10.02
CA VAL A 48 -7.08 -0.79 -10.30
C VAL A 48 -6.18 -0.75 -9.05
N PRO A 49 -6.02 0.38 -8.35
CA PRO A 49 -5.33 0.41 -7.06
C PRO A 49 -5.86 -0.60 -6.04
N PHE A 50 -7.19 -0.74 -5.94
CA PHE A 50 -7.83 -1.68 -5.03
C PHE A 50 -7.45 -3.14 -5.32
N GLU A 51 -7.49 -3.53 -6.59
CA GLU A 51 -7.07 -4.87 -7.01
C GLU A 51 -5.58 -5.13 -6.73
N LEU A 52 -4.71 -4.13 -6.94
CA LEU A 52 -3.28 -4.26 -6.64
C LEU A 52 -3.01 -4.45 -5.14
N ILE A 53 -3.80 -3.81 -4.28
CA ILE A 53 -3.70 -4.02 -2.82
C ILE A 53 -3.93 -5.49 -2.47
N SER A 54 -4.89 -6.17 -3.12
CA SER A 54 -5.14 -7.60 -2.88
C SER A 54 -3.91 -8.47 -3.19
N VAL A 55 -3.22 -8.20 -4.31
CA VAL A 55 -2.00 -8.90 -4.73
C VAL A 55 -0.86 -8.64 -3.75
N VAL A 56 -0.70 -7.40 -3.29
CA VAL A 56 0.31 -7.03 -2.29
C VAL A 56 0.06 -7.78 -0.98
N ILE A 57 -1.21 -7.86 -0.53
CA ILE A 57 -1.58 -8.59 0.69
C ILE A 57 -1.29 -10.09 0.53
N VAL A 58 -1.68 -10.70 -0.59
CA VAL A 58 -1.39 -12.11 -0.86
C VAL A 58 0.11 -12.37 -0.86
N GLY A 59 0.89 -11.53 -1.55
CA GLY A 59 2.35 -11.63 -1.57
C GLY A 59 2.97 -11.48 -0.18
N ALA A 60 2.45 -10.56 0.64
CA ALA A 60 2.90 -10.36 2.01
C ALA A 60 2.61 -11.58 2.89
N VAL A 61 1.41 -12.16 2.80
CA VAL A 61 1.03 -13.38 3.52
C VAL A 61 1.92 -14.55 3.10
N LEU A 62 2.17 -14.75 1.81
CA LEU A 62 3.07 -15.77 1.32
C LEU A 62 4.51 -15.57 1.84
N GLY A 63 4.99 -14.32 1.85
CA GLY A 63 6.29 -13.98 2.42
C GLY A 63 6.38 -14.29 3.92
N VAL A 64 5.37 -13.92 4.69
CA VAL A 64 5.30 -14.23 6.13
C VAL A 64 5.25 -15.74 6.35
N MET A 65 4.41 -16.47 5.61
CA MET A 65 4.32 -17.93 5.69
C MET A 65 5.64 -18.60 5.35
N TYR A 66 6.34 -18.13 4.32
CA TYR A 66 7.66 -18.65 3.94
C TYR A 66 8.70 -18.42 5.03
N VAL A 67 8.76 -17.22 5.60
CA VAL A 67 9.69 -16.90 6.70
C VAL A 67 9.34 -17.67 7.98
N ALA A 68 8.04 -17.79 8.30
CA ALA A 68 7.55 -18.45 9.50
C ALA A 68 7.68 -19.97 9.43
N LYS A 69 7.69 -20.56 8.23
CA LYS A 69 7.88 -22.00 8.03
C LYS A 69 9.18 -22.49 8.66
N GLY A 70 10.21 -21.64 8.72
CA GLY A 70 11.54 -22.00 9.21
C GLY A 70 12.22 -23.00 8.28
N ASP A 71 13.53 -22.96 8.20
CA ASP A 71 14.31 -23.99 7.52
C ASP A 71 14.28 -25.26 8.39
N GLU A 72 13.33 -26.16 8.11
CA GLU A 72 13.62 -27.60 8.20
C GLU A 72 14.41 -28.03 6.96
#